data_AF-A0A3M1Y5D9-F1
#
_entry.id   AF-A0A3M1Y5D9-F1
#
_cell.length_a   1.000
_cell.length_b   1.000
_cell.length_c   1.000
_cell.angle_alpha   90.00
_cell.angle_beta   90.00
_cell.angle_gamma   90.00
#
_symmetry.space_group_name_H-M   'P 1'
#
loop_
_entity.id
_entity.type
_entity.pdbx_description
1 polymer ?
#
loop_
_entity_poly.entity_id
_entity_poly.type
_entity_poly.pdbx_seq_one_letter_code
_entity_poly.pdbx_strand_id
1 'polypeptide(L)'
;MTQEPESQTGISAIPIVIVGAFLVVFTIIFIIEMANLSQASGGLEDEEVTADSYLDIVQPLLVGADASLAPDLLEKYTCNSCHNHGLAPAYTEIRQNAASRRAPMSAEAYIYESIIYPGAYRVEGQMNNMPRNFGDRIPDDDLGHIIAYLAGVDSVSPMIETTPDPQPEVTQEPLTAETYAAEVEFLLSNADATRGEALLEQYGCNACHAGEAAGVVAPAHHDVAQVAAERRPPLSAAAYIYESIIHPNYFIVPGYAASMPTNYQDLISITDLGDIIAYLLGQE
;
A
#
# COMPACT_ATOMS: atom_id res chain seq x y z
N MET A 1 46.89 30.24 56.02
CA MET A 1 46.39 30.10 54.64
C MET A 1 46.93 28.81 54.09
N THR A 2 46.17 27.73 54.23
CA THR A 2 46.46 26.43 53.60
C THR A 2 45.30 26.16 52.66
N GLN A 3 45.61 26.14 51.37
CA GLN A 3 44.68 25.96 50.27
C GLN A 3 44.37 24.45 50.16
N GLU A 4 43.10 24.07 50.25
CA GLU A 4 42.67 22.69 49.95
C GLU A 4 42.79 22.41 48.45
N PRO A 5 43.18 21.18 48.04
CA PRO A 5 43.26 20.82 46.64
C PRO A 5 41.85 20.56 46.07
N GLU A 6 41.53 21.24 44.97
CA GLU A 6 40.32 20.99 44.20
C GLU A 6 40.34 19.57 43.60
N SER A 7 39.31 18.79 43.94
CA SER A 7 39.06 17.46 43.38
C SER A 7 38.60 17.60 41.93
N GLN A 8 39.46 17.23 40.99
CA GLN A 8 39.09 17.07 39.58
C GLN A 8 38.23 15.81 39.43
N THR A 9 36.91 15.98 39.33
CA THR A 9 35.98 14.93 38.91
C THR A 9 36.21 14.61 37.43
N GLY A 10 36.96 13.55 37.16
CA GLY A 10 37.15 13.03 35.80
C GLY A 10 35.81 12.68 35.15
N ILE A 11 35.59 13.18 33.93
CA ILE A 11 34.41 12.86 33.13
C ILE A 11 34.36 11.34 32.93
N SER A 12 33.30 10.71 33.43
CA SER A 12 33.10 9.27 33.28
C SER A 12 32.99 8.92 31.80
N ALA A 13 33.89 8.07 31.31
CA ALA A 13 33.88 7.60 29.91
C ALA A 13 32.72 6.63 29.61
N ILE A 14 31.96 6.21 30.63
CA ILE A 14 30.90 5.21 30.55
C ILE A 14 29.81 5.59 29.52
N PRO A 15 29.26 6.82 29.48
CA PRO A 15 28.24 7.19 28.50
C PRO A 15 28.76 7.16 27.07
N ILE A 16 30.02 7.55 26.85
CA ILE A 16 30.66 7.55 25.53
C ILE A 16 30.81 6.11 25.01
N VAL A 17 31.22 5.19 25.89
CA VAL A 17 31.35 3.76 25.55
C VAL A 17 29.99 3.13 25.24
N ILE A 18 28.94 3.48 26.01
CA ILE A 18 27.59 2.98 25.76
C ILE A 18 27.07 3.46 24.40
N VAL A 19 27.17 4.76 24.10
CA VAL A 19 26.74 5.31 22.81
C VAL A 19 27.53 4.70 21.66
N GLY A 20 28.85 4.55 21.81
CA GLY A 20 29.70 3.89 20.82
C GLY A 20 29.26 2.45 20.54
N ALA A 21 28.93 1.69 21.58
CA ALA A 21 28.43 0.32 21.44
C ALA A 21 27.08 0.27 20.71
N PHE A 22 26.14 1.15 21.04
CA PHE A 22 24.84 1.24 20.35
C PHE A 22 24.99 1.58 18.88
N LEU A 23 25.86 2.54 18.53
CA LEU A 23 26.11 2.91 17.13
C LEU A 23 26.70 1.75 16.34
N VAL A 24 27.62 0.98 16.92
CA VAL A 24 28.18 -0.22 16.28
C VAL A 24 27.09 -1.27 16.05
N VAL A 25 26.26 -1.56 17.06
CA VAL A 25 25.15 -2.53 16.93
C VAL A 25 24.15 -2.08 15.87
N PHE A 26 23.74 -0.81 15.89
CA PHE A 26 22.82 -0.26 14.90
C PHE A 26 23.41 -0.34 13.48
N THR A 27 24.69 0.00 13.32
CA THR A 27 25.37 -0.09 12.01
C THR A 27 25.40 -1.53 11.51
N ILE A 28 25.66 -2.50 12.40
CA ILE A 28 25.65 -3.92 12.03
C ILE A 28 24.25 -4.36 11.60
N ILE A 29 23.20 -4.01 12.37
CA ILE A 29 21.81 -4.32 12.02
C ILE A 29 21.44 -3.68 10.68
N PHE A 30 21.75 -2.40 10.49
CA PHE A 30 21.49 -1.69 9.24
C PHE A 30 22.19 -2.34 8.05
N ILE A 31 23.45 -2.76 8.20
CA ILE A 31 24.18 -3.45 7.13
C ILE A 31 23.54 -4.82 6.83
N ILE A 32 23.13 -5.57 7.85
CA ILE A 32 22.44 -6.85 7.68
C ILE A 32 21.12 -6.64 6.91
N GLU A 33 20.35 -5.62 7.29
CA GLU A 33 19.06 -5.37 6.67
C GLU A 33 19.16 -4.79 5.27
N MET A 34 20.15 -3.93 5.03
CA MET A 34 20.49 -3.49 3.68
C MET A 34 20.94 -4.67 2.81
N ALA A 35 21.70 -5.61 3.36
CA ALA A 35 22.11 -6.83 2.65
C ALA A 35 20.90 -7.73 2.33
N ASN A 36 19.97 -7.90 3.27
CA ASN A 36 18.72 -8.64 3.07
C ASN A 36 17.81 -7.99 2.02
N LEU A 37 17.69 -6.66 2.03
CA LEU A 37 16.96 -5.90 1.01
C LEU A 37 17.61 -5.99 -0.38
N SER A 38 18.95 -6.13 -0.43
CA SER A 38 19.73 -6.19 -1.66
C SER A 38 19.81 -7.58 -2.31
N GLN A 39 19.49 -8.65 -1.57
CA GLN A 39 19.48 -9.99 -2.13
C GLN A 39 18.36 -10.10 -3.18
N ALA A 40 18.64 -10.83 -4.27
CA ALA A 40 17.61 -11.23 -5.23
C ALA A 40 16.44 -11.84 -4.46
N SER A 41 15.21 -11.54 -4.85
CA SER A 41 13.99 -11.95 -4.14
C SER A 41 13.79 -13.47 -4.06
N GLY A 42 14.78 -14.29 -4.41
CA GLY A 42 14.59 -15.68 -4.84
C GLY A 42 14.10 -15.76 -6.28
N GLY A 43 13.68 -16.95 -6.68
CA GLY A 43 13.22 -17.26 -8.03
C GLY A 43 14.29 -17.94 -8.89
N LEU A 44 13.92 -18.34 -10.11
CA LEU A 44 14.84 -18.93 -11.07
C LEU A 44 15.60 -17.86 -11.85
N GLU A 45 16.87 -18.11 -12.16
CA GLU A 45 17.61 -17.35 -13.15
C GLU A 45 17.07 -17.65 -14.56
N ASP A 46 17.24 -16.73 -15.52
CA ASP A 46 16.66 -16.86 -16.87
C ASP A 46 17.13 -18.13 -17.59
N GLU A 47 18.37 -18.59 -17.36
CA GLU A 47 18.92 -19.81 -17.94
C GLU A 47 18.35 -21.10 -17.35
N GLU A 48 17.75 -21.04 -16.16
CA GLU A 48 17.20 -22.19 -15.44
C GLU A 48 15.70 -22.42 -15.73
N VAL A 49 15.07 -21.47 -16.42
CA VAL A 49 13.64 -21.53 -16.74
C VAL A 49 13.36 -22.65 -17.74
N THR A 50 12.44 -23.55 -17.36
CA THR A 50 11.96 -24.65 -18.19
C THR A 50 10.42 -24.67 -18.24
N ALA A 51 9.86 -25.49 -19.12
CA ALA A 51 8.41 -25.69 -19.18
C ALA A 51 7.83 -26.30 -17.88
N ASP A 52 8.67 -27.01 -17.12
CA ASP A 52 8.28 -27.69 -15.89
C ASP A 52 8.53 -26.84 -14.63
N SER A 53 9.13 -25.67 -14.77
CA SER A 53 9.42 -24.77 -13.66
C SER A 53 8.16 -24.47 -12.85
N TYR A 54 8.23 -24.71 -11.53
CA TYR A 54 7.16 -24.52 -10.54
C TYR A 54 5.89 -25.37 -10.72
N LEU A 55 5.81 -26.27 -11.71
CA LEU A 55 4.60 -27.06 -11.93
C LEU A 55 4.27 -28.00 -10.76
N ASP A 56 5.27 -28.55 -10.09
CA ASP A 56 5.12 -29.41 -8.91
C ASP A 56 4.54 -28.68 -7.70
N ILE A 57 4.71 -27.36 -7.63
CA ILE A 57 4.12 -26.49 -6.60
C ILE A 57 2.75 -26.00 -7.04
N VAL A 58 2.64 -25.48 -8.26
CA VAL A 58 1.43 -24.78 -8.72
C VAL A 58 0.28 -25.74 -9.01
N GLN A 59 0.54 -26.95 -9.52
CA GLN A 59 -0.52 -27.92 -9.79
C GLN A 59 -1.34 -28.27 -8.54
N PRO A 60 -0.73 -28.58 -7.37
CA PRO A 60 -1.47 -28.72 -6.12
C PRO A 60 -2.31 -27.51 -5.71
N LEU A 61 -1.79 -26.29 -5.84
CA LEU A 61 -2.51 -25.05 -5.46
C LEU A 61 -3.79 -24.85 -6.28
N LEU A 62 -3.79 -25.31 -7.53
CA LEU A 62 -4.94 -25.18 -8.43
C LEU A 62 -6.02 -26.25 -8.18
N VAL A 63 -5.74 -27.30 -7.40
CA VAL A 63 -6.73 -28.34 -7.11
C VAL A 63 -7.83 -27.77 -6.22
N GLY A 64 -9.02 -27.59 -6.80
CA GLY A 64 -10.17 -27.01 -6.09
C GLY A 64 -10.14 -25.49 -6.01
N ALA A 65 -9.27 -24.84 -6.79
CA ALA A 65 -9.26 -23.39 -6.87
C ALA A 65 -10.56 -22.85 -7.48
N ASP A 66 -11.13 -21.83 -6.83
CA ASP A 66 -12.28 -21.08 -7.30
C ASP A 66 -11.85 -19.64 -7.62
N ALA A 67 -11.74 -19.34 -8.91
CA ALA A 67 -11.37 -18.01 -9.41
C ALA A 67 -12.37 -16.92 -8.99
N SER A 68 -13.61 -17.26 -8.63
CA SER A 68 -14.62 -16.29 -8.20
C SER A 68 -14.33 -15.69 -6.82
N LEU A 69 -13.50 -16.35 -6.01
CA LEU A 69 -13.06 -15.86 -4.70
C LEU A 69 -11.93 -14.84 -4.81
N ALA A 70 -11.24 -14.78 -5.95
CA ALA A 70 -10.05 -13.96 -6.10
C ALA A 70 -10.28 -12.44 -5.97
N PRO A 71 -11.39 -11.82 -6.45
CA PRO A 71 -11.60 -10.38 -6.26
C PRO A 71 -11.52 -9.93 -4.81
N ASP A 72 -12.17 -10.67 -3.90
CA ASP A 72 -12.14 -10.38 -2.45
C ASP A 72 -10.74 -10.61 -1.87
N LEU A 73 -10.03 -11.63 -2.35
CA LEU A 73 -8.66 -11.91 -1.91
C LEU A 73 -7.67 -10.85 -2.39
N LEU A 74 -7.80 -10.35 -3.62
CA LEU A 74 -6.97 -9.27 -4.17
C LEU A 74 -7.16 -7.96 -3.39
N GLU A 75 -8.35 -7.72 -2.84
CA GLU A 75 -8.60 -6.62 -1.91
C GLU A 75 -8.00 -6.91 -0.52
N LYS A 76 -8.27 -8.08 0.06
CA LYS A 76 -7.74 -8.55 1.35
C LYS A 76 -6.22 -8.45 1.44
N TYR A 77 -5.52 -8.78 0.36
CA TYR A 77 -4.06 -8.73 0.26
C TYR A 77 -3.54 -7.43 -0.35
N THR A 78 -4.41 -6.43 -0.53
CA THR A 78 -4.06 -5.07 -0.98
C THR A 78 -3.43 -5.00 -2.38
N CYS A 79 -3.61 -6.03 -3.21
CA CYS A 79 -3.07 -6.09 -4.58
C CYS A 79 -3.65 -4.98 -5.47
N ASN A 80 -4.93 -4.65 -5.26
CA ASN A 80 -5.66 -3.65 -6.04
C ASN A 80 -5.09 -2.23 -5.92
N SER A 81 -4.36 -1.94 -4.83
CA SER A 81 -3.70 -0.65 -4.63
C SER A 81 -2.73 -0.32 -5.78
N CYS A 82 -2.02 -1.33 -6.30
CA CYS A 82 -1.05 -1.15 -7.38
C CYS A 82 -1.57 -1.61 -8.76
N HIS A 83 -2.28 -2.73 -8.81
CA HIS A 83 -2.60 -3.41 -10.09
C HIS A 83 -3.82 -2.83 -10.83
N ASN A 84 -4.62 -1.95 -10.22
CA ASN A 84 -5.76 -1.32 -10.90
C ASN A 84 -5.44 0.05 -11.52
N HIS A 85 -4.26 0.61 -11.26
CA HIS A 85 -3.97 2.03 -11.53
C HIS A 85 -2.62 2.27 -12.23
N GLY A 86 -2.07 1.26 -12.92
CA GLY A 86 -0.87 1.40 -13.74
C GLY A 86 0.47 1.47 -12.98
N LEU A 87 0.44 1.42 -11.64
CA LEU A 87 1.63 1.27 -10.78
C LEU A 87 2.24 -0.13 -10.87
N ALA A 88 1.42 -1.10 -11.25
CA ALA A 88 1.80 -2.46 -11.59
C ALA A 88 1.00 -2.90 -12.84
N PRO A 89 1.43 -3.98 -13.53
CA PRO A 89 0.70 -4.49 -14.69
C PRO A 89 -0.77 -4.78 -14.35
N ALA A 90 -1.68 -4.33 -15.21
CA ALA A 90 -3.10 -4.57 -15.01
C ALA A 90 -3.41 -6.08 -15.02
N TYR A 91 -4.38 -6.53 -14.23
CA TYR A 91 -4.75 -7.95 -14.19
C TYR A 91 -5.15 -8.50 -15.57
N THR A 92 -5.75 -7.68 -16.43
CA THR A 92 -6.07 -8.03 -17.82
C THR A 92 -4.81 -8.26 -18.66
N GLU A 93 -3.78 -7.43 -18.49
CA GLU A 93 -2.49 -7.64 -19.15
C GLU A 93 -1.77 -8.88 -18.61
N ILE A 94 -1.83 -9.11 -17.30
CA ILE A 94 -1.27 -10.32 -16.69
C ILE A 94 -1.93 -11.55 -17.32
N ARG A 95 -3.26 -11.60 -17.34
CA ARG A 95 -4.01 -12.72 -17.92
C ARG A 95 -3.68 -12.97 -19.40
N GLN A 96 -3.53 -11.91 -20.18
CA GLN A 96 -3.25 -12.03 -21.61
C GLN A 96 -1.81 -12.47 -21.89
N ASN A 97 -0.85 -12.04 -21.08
CA ASN A 97 0.57 -12.17 -21.40
C ASN A 97 1.32 -13.19 -20.55
N ALA A 98 0.77 -13.67 -19.43
CA ALA A 98 1.45 -14.53 -18.46
C ALA A 98 2.16 -15.74 -19.10
N ALA A 99 1.48 -16.49 -19.96
CA ALA A 99 2.04 -17.65 -20.66
C ALA A 99 3.22 -17.32 -21.59
N SER A 100 3.34 -16.05 -22.01
CA SER A 100 4.35 -15.60 -22.97
C SER A 100 5.43 -14.72 -22.34
N ARG A 101 5.16 -14.14 -21.16
CA ARG A 101 6.05 -13.21 -20.45
C ARG A 101 7.37 -13.88 -20.11
N ARG A 102 7.34 -15.11 -19.60
CA ARG A 102 8.56 -15.85 -19.25
C ARG A 102 8.54 -17.27 -19.82
N ALA A 103 8.37 -17.36 -21.14
CA ALA A 103 8.49 -18.64 -21.83
C ALA A 103 9.86 -19.28 -21.56
N PRO A 104 9.96 -20.60 -21.37
CA PRO A 104 8.92 -21.62 -21.60
C PRO A 104 7.92 -21.91 -20.45
N MET A 105 7.84 -21.13 -19.37
CA MET A 105 6.91 -21.42 -18.26
C MET A 105 5.43 -21.42 -18.68
N SER A 106 4.60 -22.10 -17.89
CA SER A 106 3.14 -21.92 -17.95
C SER A 106 2.74 -20.54 -17.38
N ALA A 107 1.51 -20.10 -17.68
CA ALA A 107 0.97 -18.85 -17.14
C ALA A 107 0.92 -18.89 -15.61
N GLU A 108 0.47 -20.00 -15.05
CA GLU A 108 0.27 -20.20 -13.62
C GLU A 108 1.61 -20.23 -12.88
N ALA A 109 2.63 -20.88 -13.46
CA ALA A 109 4.00 -20.87 -12.95
C ALA A 109 4.60 -19.47 -12.94
N TYR A 110 4.43 -18.71 -14.02
CA TYR A 110 4.88 -17.32 -14.10
C TYR A 110 4.17 -16.42 -13.07
N ILE A 111 2.86 -16.59 -12.88
CA ILE A 111 2.08 -15.81 -11.91
C ILE A 111 2.53 -16.16 -10.48
N TYR A 112 2.71 -17.46 -10.17
CA TYR A 112 3.26 -17.90 -8.89
C TYR A 112 4.61 -17.24 -8.60
N GLU A 113 5.55 -17.32 -9.55
CA GLU A 113 6.87 -16.72 -9.40
C GLU A 113 6.78 -15.19 -9.25
N SER A 114 5.89 -14.53 -9.99
CA SER A 114 5.69 -13.08 -9.87
C SER A 114 5.15 -12.67 -8.51
N ILE A 115 4.35 -13.50 -7.84
CA ILE A 115 3.78 -13.22 -6.51
C ILE A 115 4.78 -13.55 -5.40
N ILE A 116 5.44 -14.70 -5.49
CA ILE A 116 6.33 -15.21 -4.42
C ILE A 116 7.75 -14.62 -4.55
N TYR A 117 8.19 -14.37 -5.77
CA TYR A 117 9.52 -13.89 -6.12
C TYR A 117 9.45 -12.70 -7.12
N PRO A 118 8.82 -11.57 -6.77
CA PRO A 118 8.53 -10.48 -7.71
C PRO A 118 9.74 -9.82 -8.40
N GLY A 119 10.95 -10.04 -7.88
CA GLY A 119 12.20 -9.58 -8.49
C GLY A 119 12.88 -10.60 -9.40
N ALA A 120 12.38 -11.83 -9.50
CA ALA A 120 12.95 -12.90 -10.33
C ALA A 120 12.81 -12.60 -11.83
N TYR A 121 11.67 -12.02 -12.22
CA TYR A 121 11.43 -11.54 -13.57
C TYR A 121 10.68 -10.22 -13.55
N ARG A 122 11.29 -9.20 -14.15
CA ARG A 122 10.73 -7.84 -14.19
C ARG A 122 10.25 -7.52 -15.58
N VAL A 123 9.01 -7.05 -15.65
CA VAL A 123 8.42 -6.50 -16.87
C VAL A 123 9.15 -5.20 -17.22
N GLU A 124 9.49 -5.03 -18.50
CA GLU A 124 10.14 -3.82 -18.98
C GLU A 124 9.32 -2.57 -18.62
N GLY A 125 9.98 -1.54 -18.10
CA GLY A 125 9.34 -0.30 -17.66
C GLY A 125 8.66 -0.37 -16.29
N GLN A 126 8.56 -1.53 -15.64
CA GLN A 126 7.93 -1.68 -14.33
C GLN A 126 8.94 -1.61 -13.18
N MET A 127 8.54 -0.94 -12.10
CA MET A 127 9.34 -0.81 -10.88
C MET A 127 9.33 -2.13 -10.08
N ASN A 128 10.40 -2.39 -9.33
CA ASN A 128 10.43 -3.55 -8.41
C ASN A 128 9.89 -3.14 -7.03
N ASN A 129 8.59 -2.84 -6.96
CA ASN A 129 7.90 -2.35 -5.76
C ASN A 129 6.87 -3.35 -5.21
N MET A 130 6.77 -4.55 -5.78
CA MET A 130 5.86 -5.58 -5.28
C MET A 130 6.39 -6.18 -3.96
N PRO A 131 5.56 -6.28 -2.90
CA PRO A 131 5.99 -6.83 -1.61
C PRO A 131 6.57 -8.24 -1.72
N ARG A 132 7.62 -8.54 -0.95
CA ARG A 132 8.34 -9.84 -0.97
C ARG A 132 7.94 -10.80 0.15
N ASN A 133 6.87 -10.50 0.88
CA ASN A 133 6.42 -11.26 2.05
C ASN A 133 5.11 -12.02 1.81
N PHE A 134 4.66 -12.14 0.55
CA PHE A 134 3.41 -12.85 0.25
C PHE A 134 3.48 -14.34 0.54
N GLY A 135 4.64 -14.98 0.39
CA GLY A 135 4.84 -16.38 0.77
C GLY A 135 4.58 -16.67 2.25
N ASP A 136 4.71 -15.65 3.12
CA ASP A 136 4.42 -15.79 4.55
C ASP A 136 2.98 -15.35 4.91
N ARG A 137 2.33 -14.55 4.06
CA ARG A 137 1.03 -13.89 4.35
C ARG A 137 -0.16 -14.53 3.66
N ILE A 138 0.03 -15.20 2.53
CA ILE A 138 -1.03 -15.79 1.73
C ILE A 138 -1.01 -17.31 1.95
N PRO A 139 -2.06 -17.89 2.56
CA PRO A 139 -2.21 -19.34 2.61
C PRO A 139 -2.30 -19.96 1.22
N ASP A 140 -1.82 -21.18 1.05
CA ASP A 140 -1.80 -21.92 -0.22
C ASP A 140 -3.16 -21.94 -0.93
N ASP A 141 -4.27 -22.15 -0.20
CA ASP A 141 -5.62 -22.15 -0.76
C ASP A 141 -6.00 -20.80 -1.40
N ASP A 142 -5.76 -19.70 -0.67
CA ASP A 142 -6.01 -18.33 -1.14
C ASP A 142 -5.11 -17.99 -2.35
N LEU A 143 -3.85 -18.45 -2.32
CA LEU A 143 -2.90 -18.28 -3.41
C LEU A 143 -3.38 -19.03 -4.68
N GLY A 144 -3.90 -20.24 -4.53
CA GLY A 144 -4.49 -21.03 -5.61
C GLY A 144 -5.65 -20.32 -6.30
N HIS A 145 -6.57 -19.72 -5.53
CA HIS A 145 -7.69 -18.92 -6.05
C HIS A 145 -7.21 -17.71 -6.87
N ILE A 146 -6.22 -16.98 -6.35
CA ILE A 146 -5.62 -15.81 -7.03
C ILE A 146 -4.94 -16.24 -8.33
N ILE A 147 -4.11 -17.30 -8.31
CA ILE A 147 -3.40 -17.78 -9.51
C ILE A 147 -4.41 -18.21 -10.58
N ALA A 148 -5.46 -18.96 -10.22
CA ALA A 148 -6.49 -19.40 -11.15
C ALA A 148 -7.19 -18.22 -11.85
N TYR A 149 -7.56 -17.18 -11.08
CA TYR A 149 -8.19 -15.97 -11.61
C TYR A 149 -7.29 -15.16 -12.54
N LEU A 150 -6.01 -15.01 -12.18
CA LEU A 150 -5.03 -14.26 -12.97
C LEU A 150 -4.62 -15.02 -14.23
N ALA A 151 -4.57 -16.35 -14.18
CA ALA A 151 -4.32 -17.21 -15.33
C ALA A 151 -5.54 -17.32 -16.26
N GLY A 152 -6.72 -16.87 -15.81
CA GLY A 152 -7.96 -17.01 -16.58
C GLY A 152 -8.44 -18.45 -16.68
N VAL A 153 -8.10 -19.28 -15.69
CA VAL A 153 -8.55 -20.67 -15.60
C VAL A 153 -9.91 -20.66 -14.89
N ASP A 154 -10.97 -20.63 -15.70
CA ASP A 154 -12.34 -20.68 -15.19
C ASP A 154 -12.71 -22.12 -14.76
N SER A 155 -12.96 -22.31 -13.47
CA SER A 155 -13.67 -23.50 -12.94
C SER A 155 -15.16 -23.45 -13.32
N VAL A 156 -15.49 -23.61 -14.61
CA VAL A 156 -16.83 -23.84 -15.22
C VAL A 156 -18.01 -22.90 -14.82
N SER A 157 -18.29 -21.95 -15.75
CA SER A 157 -19.61 -21.42 -16.24
C SER A 157 -20.24 -20.15 -15.62
N PRO A 158 -21.00 -19.35 -16.42
CA PRO A 158 -20.64 -18.66 -17.66
C PRO A 158 -20.48 -17.15 -17.43
N MET A 159 -19.81 -16.51 -18.39
CA MET A 159 -19.58 -15.07 -18.51
C MET A 159 -20.85 -14.25 -18.24
N ILE A 160 -20.81 -13.41 -17.20
CA ILE A 160 -21.56 -12.17 -17.18
C ILE A 160 -20.63 -11.11 -17.76
N GLU A 161 -20.90 -10.70 -19.00
CA GLU A 161 -20.51 -9.38 -19.47
C GLU A 161 -21.22 -8.37 -18.58
N THR A 162 -20.52 -7.78 -17.61
CA THR A 162 -21.01 -6.59 -16.95
C THR A 162 -20.68 -5.40 -17.85
N THR A 163 -21.72 -4.94 -18.55
CA THR A 163 -21.91 -3.51 -18.82
C THR A 163 -21.58 -2.71 -17.55
N PRO A 164 -21.01 -1.49 -17.64
CA PRO A 164 -20.73 -0.67 -16.46
C PRO A 164 -22.01 -0.54 -15.64
N ASP A 165 -22.03 -1.16 -14.46
CA ASP A 165 -23.13 -1.03 -13.53
C ASP A 165 -23.14 0.43 -13.07
N PRO A 166 -24.27 1.14 -13.09
CA PRO A 166 -24.35 2.49 -12.56
C PRO A 166 -24.05 2.39 -11.07
N GLN A 167 -23.07 3.17 -10.63
CA GLN A 167 -22.77 3.42 -9.23
C GLN A 167 -24.09 3.60 -8.45
N PRO A 168 -24.27 2.96 -7.28
CA PRO A 168 -25.48 3.17 -6.50
C PRO A 168 -25.57 4.66 -6.21
N GLU A 169 -26.62 5.29 -6.73
CA GLU A 169 -27.02 6.63 -6.33
C GLU A 169 -27.49 6.50 -4.88
N VAL A 170 -26.54 6.58 -3.95
CA VAL A 170 -26.85 6.78 -2.54
C VAL A 170 -27.57 8.12 -2.52
N THR A 171 -28.88 8.09 -2.30
CA THR A 171 -29.63 9.27 -1.89
C THR A 171 -29.12 9.66 -0.52
N GLN A 172 -27.99 10.37 -0.50
CA GLN A 172 -27.41 10.97 0.68
C GLN A 172 -28.34 12.10 1.10
N GLU A 173 -28.65 12.16 2.39
CA GLU A 173 -29.26 13.36 2.96
C GLU A 173 -28.43 14.58 2.52
N PRO A 174 -29.07 15.72 2.23
CA PRO A 174 -28.36 16.88 1.72
C PRO A 174 -27.25 17.27 2.70
N LEU A 175 -26.01 17.40 2.20
CA LEU A 175 -24.87 17.86 2.98
C LEU A 175 -25.20 19.21 3.63
N THR A 176 -24.87 19.34 4.91
CA THR A 176 -24.99 20.58 5.68
C THR A 176 -23.63 20.98 6.23
N ALA A 177 -23.49 22.22 6.70
CA ALA A 177 -22.26 22.67 7.35
C ALA A 177 -21.93 21.88 8.63
N GLU A 178 -22.91 21.17 9.19
CA GLU A 178 -22.78 20.35 10.39
C GLU A 178 -22.45 18.88 10.08
N THR A 179 -22.48 18.49 8.79
CA THR A 179 -22.13 17.12 8.38
C THR A 179 -20.68 16.81 8.78
N TYR A 180 -20.50 15.72 9.54
CA TYR A 180 -19.25 15.27 10.16
C TYR A 180 -18.63 16.19 11.23
N ALA A 181 -19.31 17.28 11.62
CA ALA A 181 -18.72 18.27 12.53
C ALA A 181 -18.39 17.67 13.92
N ALA A 182 -19.24 16.79 14.44
CA ALA A 182 -19.02 16.15 15.75
C ALA A 182 -17.85 15.16 15.72
N GLU A 183 -17.76 14.36 14.66
CA GLU A 183 -16.69 13.39 14.44
C GLU A 183 -15.33 14.10 14.33
N VAL A 184 -15.27 15.13 13.50
CA VAL A 184 -14.04 15.89 13.28
C VAL A 184 -13.60 16.65 14.53
N GLU A 185 -14.52 17.27 15.28
CA GLU A 185 -14.20 17.94 16.54
C GLU A 185 -13.60 16.95 17.56
N PHE A 186 -14.17 15.75 17.65
CA PHE A 186 -13.65 14.69 18.52
C PHE A 186 -12.25 14.24 18.09
N LEU A 187 -12.04 14.01 16.79
CA LEU A 187 -10.76 13.59 16.21
C LEU A 187 -9.67 14.64 16.48
N LEU A 188 -9.93 15.91 16.16
CA LEU A 188 -8.97 16.99 16.29
C LEU A 188 -8.66 17.34 17.76
N SER A 189 -9.62 17.20 18.66
CA SER A 189 -9.40 17.43 20.10
C SER A 189 -8.36 16.49 20.72
N ASN A 190 -8.07 15.35 20.07
CA ASN A 190 -7.15 14.33 20.55
C ASN A 190 -5.95 14.13 19.61
N ALA A 191 -5.84 14.95 18.56
CA ALA A 191 -4.85 14.75 17.51
C ALA A 191 -3.46 15.30 17.88
N ASP A 192 -2.42 14.58 17.45
CA ASP A 192 -1.03 14.99 17.41
C ASP A 192 -0.56 15.08 15.95
N ALA A 193 -0.61 16.29 15.39
CA ALA A 193 -0.19 16.54 14.01
C ALA A 193 1.27 16.14 13.74
N THR A 194 2.13 16.06 14.77
CA THR A 194 3.55 15.69 14.55
C THR A 194 3.73 14.25 14.10
N ARG A 195 2.73 13.39 14.30
CA ARG A 195 2.72 12.00 13.83
C ARG A 195 2.25 11.85 12.39
N GLY A 196 1.54 12.84 11.84
CA GLY A 196 0.82 12.69 10.59
C GLY A 196 1.70 12.39 9.37
N GLU A 197 2.90 12.98 9.26
CA GLU A 197 3.81 12.69 8.15
C GLU A 197 4.18 11.20 8.06
N ALA A 198 4.56 10.61 9.19
CA ALA A 198 4.90 9.18 9.26
C ALA A 198 3.67 8.30 9.01
N LEU A 199 2.49 8.74 9.45
CA LEU A 199 1.23 8.01 9.21
C LEU A 199 0.83 8.03 7.72
N LEU A 200 1.03 9.14 7.01
CA LEU A 200 0.79 9.21 5.56
C LEU A 200 1.72 8.27 4.78
N GLU A 201 2.94 8.04 5.27
CA GLU A 201 3.83 7.01 4.72
C GLU A 201 3.33 5.60 5.09
N GLN A 202 3.02 5.36 6.37
CA GLN A 202 2.56 4.06 6.88
C GLN A 202 1.31 3.54 6.17
N TYR A 203 0.34 4.42 5.90
CA TYR A 203 -0.91 4.07 5.21
C TYR A 203 -0.83 4.25 3.68
N GLY A 204 0.36 4.54 3.15
CA GLY A 204 0.64 4.57 1.72
C GLY A 204 0.08 5.79 0.97
N CYS A 205 -0.41 6.81 1.68
CA CYS A 205 -0.98 8.03 1.08
C CYS A 205 0.04 8.75 0.18
N ASN A 206 1.31 8.75 0.59
CA ASN A 206 2.39 9.42 -0.13
C ASN A 206 2.70 8.80 -1.51
N ALA A 207 2.28 7.55 -1.77
CA ALA A 207 2.48 6.92 -3.07
C ALA A 207 1.75 7.66 -4.21
N CYS A 208 0.65 8.35 -3.91
CA CYS A 208 -0.16 9.07 -4.90
C CYS A 208 -0.22 10.58 -4.66
N HIS A 209 -0.20 11.01 -3.39
CA HIS A 209 -0.46 12.40 -3.02
C HIS A 209 0.80 13.25 -2.76
N ALA A 210 2.00 12.65 -2.87
CA ALA A 210 3.29 13.32 -2.69
C ALA A 210 4.24 13.10 -3.89
N GLY A 211 5.34 13.84 -3.94
CA GLY A 211 6.37 13.71 -4.97
C GLY A 211 5.89 14.00 -6.39
N GLU A 212 6.40 13.25 -7.38
CA GLU A 212 6.07 13.42 -8.80
C GLU A 212 4.67 12.92 -9.17
N ALA A 213 4.07 12.03 -8.36
CA ALA A 213 2.71 11.54 -8.56
C ALA A 213 1.64 12.57 -8.13
N ALA A 214 2.01 13.46 -7.19
CA ALA A 214 1.12 14.51 -6.69
C ALA A 214 0.72 15.48 -7.81
N GLY A 215 -0.59 15.72 -7.92
CA GLY A 215 -1.16 16.57 -8.97
C GLY A 215 -1.40 15.83 -10.29
N VAL A 216 -0.82 14.64 -10.50
CA VAL A 216 -0.96 13.84 -11.72
C VAL A 216 -1.89 12.65 -11.48
N VAL A 217 -1.59 11.82 -10.47
CA VAL A 217 -2.34 10.60 -10.13
C VAL A 217 -3.43 10.90 -9.10
N ALA A 218 -3.11 11.71 -8.10
CA ALA A 218 -4.04 12.18 -7.09
C ALA A 218 -3.76 13.66 -6.74
N PRO A 219 -4.74 14.40 -6.17
CA PRO A 219 -4.51 15.77 -5.72
C PRO A 219 -3.37 15.84 -4.71
N ALA A 220 -2.48 16.82 -4.80
CA ALA A 220 -1.38 16.92 -3.86
C ALA A 220 -1.86 17.19 -2.40
N HIS A 221 -1.07 16.75 -1.42
CA HIS A 221 -1.30 17.10 -0.01
C HIS A 221 -1.08 18.60 0.28
N HIS A 222 -0.15 19.25 -0.42
CA HIS A 222 0.08 20.69 -0.25
C HIS A 222 -1.17 21.49 -0.64
N ASP A 223 -1.39 22.63 0.02
CA ASP A 223 -2.56 23.49 -0.13
C ASP A 223 -3.92 22.85 0.20
N VAL A 224 -3.99 21.57 0.60
CA VAL A 224 -5.28 20.89 0.80
C VAL A 224 -6.14 21.62 1.83
N ALA A 225 -5.52 22.18 2.88
CA ALA A 225 -6.20 22.95 3.91
C ALA A 225 -6.91 24.20 3.36
N GLN A 226 -6.31 24.86 2.37
CA GLN A 226 -6.82 26.09 1.77
C GLN A 226 -7.97 25.80 0.80
N VAL A 227 -7.87 24.72 0.02
CA VAL A 227 -8.84 24.42 -1.05
C VAL A 227 -9.96 23.48 -0.62
N ALA A 228 -9.79 22.72 0.47
CA ALA A 228 -10.73 21.68 0.90
C ALA A 228 -12.17 22.20 1.10
N ALA A 229 -12.34 23.34 1.78
CA ALA A 229 -13.66 23.92 2.02
C ALA A 229 -14.35 24.42 0.73
N GLU A 230 -13.57 24.81 -0.27
CA GLU A 230 -14.09 25.27 -1.56
C GLU A 230 -14.42 24.12 -2.51
N ARG A 231 -13.77 22.96 -2.34
CA ARG A 231 -13.98 21.77 -3.18
C ARG A 231 -15.35 21.15 -2.98
N ARG A 232 -15.86 21.12 -1.74
CA ARG A 232 -17.18 20.52 -1.44
C ARG A 232 -17.97 21.33 -0.40
N PRO A 233 -18.46 22.53 -0.74
CA PRO A 233 -19.37 23.26 0.12
C PRO A 233 -20.64 22.42 0.36
N PRO A 234 -21.22 22.44 1.56
CA PRO A 234 -20.92 23.35 2.68
C PRO A 234 -19.92 22.80 3.72
N LEU A 235 -19.14 21.76 3.42
CA LEU A 235 -18.23 21.15 4.40
C LEU A 235 -17.10 22.10 4.81
N SER A 236 -16.65 22.00 6.06
CA SER A 236 -15.38 22.59 6.51
C SER A 236 -14.20 21.85 5.88
N ALA A 237 -13.01 22.45 5.90
CA ALA A 237 -11.80 21.77 5.38
C ALA A 237 -11.55 20.42 6.07
N ALA A 238 -11.72 20.38 7.39
CA ALA A 238 -11.51 19.16 8.18
C ALA A 238 -12.59 18.09 7.90
N ALA A 239 -13.85 18.50 7.72
CA ALA A 239 -14.93 17.59 7.31
C ALA A 239 -14.76 17.06 5.89
N TYR A 240 -14.27 17.89 4.97
CA TYR A 240 -13.90 17.45 3.62
C TYR A 240 -12.77 16.40 3.63
N ILE A 241 -11.71 16.63 4.42
CA ILE A 241 -10.59 15.69 4.52
C ILE A 241 -11.07 14.37 5.14
N TYR A 242 -11.89 14.44 6.20
CA TYR A 242 -12.51 13.26 6.79
C TYR A 242 -13.34 12.46 5.77
N GLU A 243 -14.25 13.11 5.05
CA GLU A 243 -15.07 12.46 4.01
C GLU A 243 -14.19 11.90 2.90
N SER A 244 -13.14 12.63 2.49
CA SER A 244 -12.21 12.16 1.45
C SER A 244 -11.45 10.90 1.86
N ILE A 245 -11.16 10.71 3.15
CA ILE A 245 -10.46 9.51 3.65
C ILE A 245 -11.42 8.35 3.86
N ILE A 246 -12.57 8.60 4.50
CA ILE A 246 -13.50 7.56 4.94
C ILE A 246 -14.51 7.19 3.86
N HIS A 247 -14.83 8.13 2.97
CA HIS A 247 -15.76 7.98 1.86
C HIS A 247 -15.19 8.59 0.57
N PRO A 248 -14.02 8.15 0.09
CA PRO A 248 -13.29 8.81 -1.01
C PRO A 248 -14.10 8.98 -2.30
N ASN A 249 -15.08 8.10 -2.55
CA ASN A 249 -15.91 8.13 -3.76
C ASN A 249 -17.14 9.04 -3.64
N TYR A 250 -17.39 9.66 -2.48
CA TYR A 250 -18.47 10.64 -2.32
C TYR A 250 -18.15 11.95 -3.05
N PHE A 251 -16.86 12.27 -3.17
CA PHE A 251 -16.38 13.38 -3.96
C PHE A 251 -15.04 13.08 -4.61
N ILE A 252 -15.03 13.04 -5.92
CA ILE A 252 -13.81 12.91 -6.69
C ILE A 252 -13.48 14.28 -7.27
N VAL A 253 -12.28 14.80 -6.96
CA VAL A 253 -11.81 16.08 -7.50
C VAL A 253 -11.82 15.99 -9.04
N PRO A 254 -12.40 16.97 -9.76
CA PRO A 254 -12.45 16.93 -11.22
C PRO A 254 -11.08 16.72 -11.85
N GLY A 255 -10.99 15.76 -12.77
CA GLY A 255 -9.75 15.38 -13.45
C GLY A 255 -9.00 14.21 -12.82
N TYR A 256 -9.45 13.71 -11.66
CA TYR A 256 -8.89 12.52 -11.01
C TYR A 256 -9.84 11.32 -11.10
N ALA A 257 -9.28 10.11 -10.96
CA ALA A 257 -10.03 8.86 -10.93
C ALA A 257 -10.42 8.47 -9.49
N ALA A 258 -11.43 7.58 -9.37
CA ALA A 258 -11.90 6.98 -8.13
C ALA A 258 -10.91 5.94 -7.57
N SER A 259 -9.68 6.35 -7.25
CA SER A 259 -8.56 5.43 -7.01
C SER A 259 -8.13 5.31 -5.55
N MET A 260 -8.68 6.15 -4.66
CA MET A 260 -8.33 6.11 -3.25
C MET A 260 -9.00 4.89 -2.57
N PRO A 261 -8.27 4.10 -1.76
CA PRO A 261 -8.81 2.91 -1.09
C PRO A 261 -10.06 3.19 -0.26
N THR A 262 -11.09 2.35 -0.39
CA THR A 262 -12.40 2.52 0.27
C THR A 262 -12.48 1.87 1.66
N ASN A 263 -11.42 1.21 2.11
CA ASN A 263 -11.38 0.43 3.35
C ASN A 263 -10.61 1.14 4.48
N TYR A 264 -10.25 2.42 4.33
CA TYR A 264 -9.51 3.15 5.36
C TYR A 264 -10.25 3.23 6.70
N GLN A 265 -11.59 3.19 6.69
CA GLN A 265 -12.41 3.08 7.90
C GLN A 265 -12.07 1.86 8.77
N ASP A 266 -11.59 0.77 8.16
CA ASP A 266 -11.26 -0.49 8.84
C ASP A 266 -9.76 -0.59 9.16
N LEU A 267 -8.92 0.17 8.44
CA LEU A 267 -7.46 0.12 8.54
C LEU A 267 -6.87 1.19 9.45
N ILE A 268 -7.43 2.40 9.44
CA ILE A 268 -6.90 3.55 10.18
C ILE A 268 -7.58 3.60 11.54
N SER A 269 -6.78 3.63 12.61
CA SER A 269 -7.33 3.80 13.95
C SER A 269 -7.92 5.20 14.11
N ILE A 270 -8.91 5.37 14.98
CA ILE A 270 -9.53 6.68 15.22
C ILE A 270 -8.51 7.75 15.65
N THR A 271 -7.49 7.35 16.41
CA THR A 271 -6.39 8.24 16.81
C THR A 271 -5.54 8.64 15.61
N ASP A 272 -5.10 7.67 14.81
CA ASP A 272 -4.24 7.95 13.66
C ASP A 272 -4.98 8.77 12.59
N LEU A 273 -6.30 8.57 12.44
CA LEU A 273 -7.13 9.38 11.56
C LEU A 273 -7.15 10.84 12.00
N GLY A 274 -7.29 11.10 13.31
CA GLY A 274 -7.22 12.45 13.86
C GLY A 274 -5.87 13.11 13.60
N ASP A 275 -4.77 12.38 13.83
CA ASP A 275 -3.40 12.85 13.60
C ASP A 275 -3.14 13.19 12.12
N ILE A 276 -3.62 12.34 11.21
CA ILE A 276 -3.53 12.56 9.76
C ILE A 276 -4.31 13.81 9.36
N ILE A 277 -5.57 13.96 9.80
CA ILE A 277 -6.39 15.13 9.47
C ILE A 277 -5.74 16.40 10.02
N ALA A 278 -5.27 16.38 11.27
CA ALA A 278 -4.60 17.53 11.88
C ALA A 278 -3.33 17.94 11.13
N TYR A 279 -2.53 16.95 10.68
CA TYR A 279 -1.35 17.21 9.88
C TYR A 279 -1.69 17.78 8.50
N LEU A 280 -2.65 17.20 7.78
CA LEU A 280 -3.08 17.68 6.46
C LEU A 280 -3.66 19.10 6.50
N LEU A 281 -4.33 19.48 7.60
CA LEU A 281 -4.78 20.85 7.82
C LEU A 281 -3.63 21.85 8.01
N GLY A 282 -2.43 21.38 8.33
CA GLY A 282 -1.21 22.19 8.42
C GLY A 282 -0.40 22.25 7.12
N GLN A 283 -0.80 21.52 6.07
CA GLN A 283 -0.09 21.51 4.79
C GLN A 283 -0.53 22.71 3.93
N GLU A 284 0.27 23.77 4.00
CA GLU A 284 0.26 24.91 3.09
C GLU A 284 1.10 24.65 1.82
#